data_AF-A0A258RYX0-F1
#
_entry.id   AF-A0A258RYX0-F1
#
_cell.length_a   1.000
_cell.length_b   1.000
_cell.length_c   1.000
_cell.angle_alpha   90.00
_cell.angle_beta   90.00
_cell.angle_gamma   90.00
#
_symmetry.space_group_name_H-M   'P 1'
#
loop_
_entity.id
_entity.type
_entity.pdbx_description
1 polymer ?
#
loop_
_entity_poly.entity_id
_entity_poly.type
_entity_poly.pdbx_seq_one_letter_code
_entity_poly.pdbx_strand_id
1 'polypeptide(L)' 'MTINLQMPDIRELRPRITVFGCGGAGGNAVNNMITAGLTGVEFVVANTDAQALSLSKAERLV' A
#
# COMPACT_ATOMS: atom_id res chain seq x y z
N MET A 1 -29.87 -19.60 -36.11
CA MET A 1 -29.18 -19.80 -34.83
C MET A 1 -28.30 -18.57 -34.62
N THR A 2 -28.60 -17.75 -33.63
CA THR A 2 -27.92 -16.46 -33.44
C THR A 2 -26.85 -16.64 -32.38
N ILE A 3 -25.58 -16.41 -32.73
CA ILE A 3 -24.47 -16.45 -31.77
C ILE A 3 -24.48 -15.14 -31.00
N ASN A 4 -24.67 -15.22 -29.68
CA ASN A 4 -24.63 -14.08 -28.79
C ASN A 4 -23.19 -13.89 -28.29
N LEU A 5 -22.49 -12.89 -28.80
CA LEU A 5 -21.13 -12.54 -28.39
C LEU A 5 -21.22 -11.49 -27.28
N GLN A 6 -21.07 -11.93 -26.04
CA GLN A 6 -20.77 -11.02 -24.93
C GLN A 6 -19.26 -10.87 -24.83
N MET A 7 -18.77 -9.63 -24.85
CA MET A 7 -17.37 -9.35 -24.58
C MET A 7 -17.02 -9.87 -23.18
N PRO A 8 -15.86 -10.53 -23.00
CA PRO A 8 -15.43 -10.95 -21.68
C PRO A 8 -15.34 -9.73 -20.77
N ASP A 9 -15.81 -9.86 -19.53
CA ASP A 9 -15.62 -8.87 -18.47
C ASP A 9 -14.10 -8.72 -18.24
N ILE A 10 -13.50 -7.72 -18.88
CA ILE A 10 -12.10 -7.33 -18.65
C ILE A 10 -12.10 -6.65 -17.29
N ARG A 11 -12.17 -7.45 -16.22
CA ARG A 11 -11.90 -6.95 -14.88
C ARG A 11 -10.54 -6.29 -14.94
N GLU A 12 -10.50 -4.97 -14.78
CA GLU A 12 -9.24 -4.23 -14.70
C GLU A 12 -8.38 -4.91 -13.63
N LEU A 13 -7.37 -5.67 -14.06
CA LEU A 13 -6.41 -6.33 -13.19
C LEU A 13 -5.48 -5.26 -12.62
N ARG A 14 -6.02 -4.41 -11.73
CA ARG A 14 -5.22 -3.41 -11.02
C ARG A 14 -4.34 -4.14 -10.01
N PRO A 15 -3.01 -4.08 -10.13
CA PRO A 15 -2.13 -4.69 -9.15
C PRO A 15 -2.37 -4.03 -7.79
N ARG A 16 -2.49 -4.86 -6.74
CA ARG A 16 -2.48 -4.37 -5.37
C ARG A 16 -1.04 -4.20 -4.94
N ILE A 17 -0.61 -2.95 -4.77
CA ILE A 17 0.77 -2.61 -4.42
C ILE A 17 0.82 -2.27 -2.93
N THR A 18 1.79 -2.85 -2.22
CA THR A 18 2.03 -2.57 -0.81
C THR A 18 3.46 -2.08 -0.65
N VAL A 19 3.63 -0.97 0.06
CA VAL A 19 4.94 -0.42 0.43
C VAL A 19 5.20 -0.76 1.90
N PHE A 20 6.27 -1.51 2.16
CA PHE A 20 6.60 -2.03 3.48
C PHE A 20 7.89 -1.40 4.00
N GLY A 21 7.78 -0.53 5.00
CA GLY A 21 8.93 0.07 5.69
C GLY A 21 9.35 -0.76 6.90
N CYS A 22 10.62 -1.15 6.99
CA CYS A 22 11.15 -1.88 8.14
C CYS A 22 12.15 -1.01 8.93
N GLY A 23 12.05 -1.03 10.26
CA GLY A 23 12.91 -0.27 11.17
C GLY A 23 12.66 1.24 11.11
N GLY A 24 13.48 2.00 11.86
CA GLY A 24 13.32 3.46 11.96
C GLY A 24 13.47 4.19 10.62
N ALA A 25 14.48 3.84 9.82
CA ALA A 25 14.70 4.45 8.52
C ALA A 25 13.58 4.13 7.52
N GLY A 26 13.10 2.88 7.50
CA GLY A 26 11.98 2.47 6.66
C GLY A 26 10.68 3.18 7.03
N GLY A 27 10.38 3.28 8.33
CA GLY A 27 9.24 4.05 8.83
C GLY A 27 9.30 5.53 8.45
N ASN A 28 10.47 6.16 8.57
CA ASN A 28 10.68 7.55 8.13
C ASN A 28 10.47 7.72 6.62
N ALA A 29 10.96 6.79 5.80
CA ALA A 29 10.75 6.84 4.36
C ALA A 29 9.26 6.72 4.01
N VAL A 30 8.54 5.79 4.62
CA VAL A 30 7.08 5.63 4.45
C VAL A 30 6.33 6.90 4.85
N ASN A 31 6.67 7.49 6.01
CA ASN A 31 6.06 8.75 6.44
C ASN A 31 6.27 9.89 5.44
N ASN A 32 7.44 9.94 4.80
CA ASN A 32 7.73 10.91 3.74
C ASN A 32 6.88 10.64 2.48
N MET A 33 6.74 9.39 2.06
CA MET A 33 5.89 9.02 0.91
C MET A 33 4.43 9.41 1.15
N ILE A 34 3.92 9.14 2.35
CA ILE A 34 2.55 9.53 2.76
C ILE A 34 2.41 11.05 2.75
N THR A 35 3.36 11.77 3.32
CA THR A 35 3.34 13.24 3.36
C THR A 35 3.46 13.86 1.97
N ALA A 36 4.16 13.21 1.04
CA ALA A 36 4.26 13.61 -0.35
C ALA A 36 3.00 13.28 -1.17
N GLY A 37 2.00 12.60 -0.59
CA GLY A 37 0.75 12.27 -1.26
C GLY A 37 0.85 11.12 -2.25
N LEU A 38 1.77 10.16 -2.04
CA LEU A 38 1.81 8.95 -2.85
C LEU A 38 0.51 8.15 -2.65
N THR A 39 -0.19 7.86 -3.76
CA THR A 39 -1.47 7.15 -3.77
C THR A 39 -1.38 5.84 -4.56
N GLY A 40 -2.40 4.98 -4.42
CA GLY A 40 -2.47 3.71 -5.14
C GLY A 40 -1.65 2.58 -4.51
N VAL A 41 -1.16 2.77 -3.29
CA VAL A 41 -0.41 1.77 -2.51
C VAL A 41 -0.96 1.68 -1.09
N GLU A 42 -0.86 0.50 -0.50
CA GLU A 42 -1.10 0.27 0.94
C GLU A 42 0.22 0.46 1.69
N PHE A 43 0.23 1.26 2.76
CA PHE A 43 1.44 1.50 3.54
C PHE A 43 1.47 0.63 4.80
N VAL A 44 2.59 -0.08 4.99
CA VAL A 44 2.85 -0.89 6.17
C VAL A 44 4.20 -0.50 6.77
N VAL A 45 4.27 -0.39 8.10
CA VAL A 45 5.53 -0.20 8.82
C VAL A 45 5.70 -1.30 9.85
N ALA A 46 6.87 -1.95 9.86
CA ALA A 46 7.27 -2.88 10.91
C ALA A 46 8.47 -2.34 11.68
N ASN A 47 8.41 -2.34 13.01
CA ASN A 47 9.54 -1.91 13.83
C ASN A 47 9.48 -2.51 15.24
N THR A 48 10.64 -2.82 15.82
CA THR A 48 10.72 -3.26 17.23
C THR A 48 10.59 -2.09 18.20
N ASP A 49 10.86 -0.87 17.75
CA ASP A 49 10.71 0.34 18.55
C ASP A 49 9.24 0.83 18.55
N ALA A 50 8.57 0.64 19.69
CA ALA A 50 7.18 1.02 19.88
C ALA A 50 6.93 2.53 19.82
N GLN A 51 7.91 3.37 20.17
CA GLN A 51 7.77 4.83 20.06
C GLN A 51 7.81 5.26 18.59
N ALA A 52 8.66 4.62 17.80
CA ALA A 52 8.69 4.87 16.36
C ALA A 52 7.39 4.40 15.68
N LEU A 53 6.82 3.28 16.10
CA LEU A 53 5.52 2.80 15.59
C LEU A 53 4.38 3.77 15.92
N SER A 54 4.31 4.30 17.14
CA SER A 54 3.23 5.23 17.53
C SER A 54 3.26 6.56 16.77
N LEU A 55 4.42 6.94 16.23
CA LEU A 55 4.62 8.12 15.39
C LEU A 55 4.47 7.84 13.88
N SER A 56 4.23 6.58 13.49
CA SER A 56 4.05 6.23 12.07
C SER A 56 2.71 6.72 11.54
N LYS A 57 2.70 7.17 10.28
CA LYS A 57 1.49 7.58 9.55
C LYS A 57 0.88 6.43 8.71
N ALA A 58 1.50 5.26 8.71
CA ALA A 58 1.07 4.12 7.91
C ALA A 58 -0.26 3.53 8.41
N GLU A 59 -1.02 2.93 7.50
CA GLU A 59 -2.34 2.34 7.79
C GLU A 59 -2.22 1.06 8.63
N ARG A 60 -1.10 0.32 8.45
CA ARG A 60 -0.84 -0.92 9.15
C ARG A 60 0.53 -0.89 9.83
N LEU A 61 0.56 -1.30 11.09
CA LEU A 61 1.75 -1.38 11.93
C LEU A 61 2.01 -2.84 12.34
N VAL A 62 3.28 -3.25 12.36
CA VAL A 62 3.74 -4.61 12.70
C VAL A 62 4.89 -4.58 13.70
#